data_AF-A0A846HN90-F1
#
_entry.id   AF-A0A846HN90-F1
#
_cell.length_a   1.000
_cell.length_b   1.000
_cell.length_c   1.000
_cell.angle_alpha   90.00
_cell.angle_beta   90.00
_cell.angle_gamma   90.00
#
_symmetry.space_group_name_H-M   'P 1'
#
loop_
_entity.id
_entity.type
_entity.pdbx_description
1 polymer ?
#
loop_
_entity_poly.entity_id
_entity_poly.type
_entity_poly.pdbx_seq_one_letter_code
_entity_poly.pdbx_strand_id
1 'polypeptide(L)' 'MGIRITRPIGHLARLGKGDKVAIEVTEEGLLITRKEAEKPSRLPYTEADLIAGMTPEKAHADELPTLLGHELGE' A
#
# COMPACT_ATOMS: atom_id res chain seq x y z
N MET A 1 -17.64 -12.62 -10.06
CA MET A 1 -16.98 -13.83 -10.59
C MET A 1 -15.48 -13.61 -10.47
N GLY A 2 -14.70 -14.58 -10.01
CA GLY A 2 -13.27 -14.38 -9.75
C GLY A 2 -12.51 -15.71 -9.70
N ILE A 3 -11.21 -15.65 -10.01
CA ILE A 3 -10.31 -16.81 -10.03
C ILE A 3 -9.48 -16.78 -8.75
N ARG A 4 -9.39 -17.91 -8.04
CA ARG A 4 -8.56 -18.02 -6.85
C ARG A 4 -7.14 -18.39 -7.24
N ILE A 5 -6.20 -17.50 -6.93
CA ILE A 5 -4.77 -17.75 -7.07
C ILE A 5 -4.24 -18.20 -5.71
N THR A 6 -3.51 -19.32 -5.67
CA THR A 6 -2.89 -19.81 -4.43
C THR A 6 -1.72 -18.92 -4.02
N ARG A 7 -1.42 -18.87 -2.71
CA ARG A 7 -0.32 -18.05 -2.19
C ARG A 7 1.03 -18.31 -2.89
N PRO A 8 1.44 -19.56 -3.18
CA PRO A 8 2.71 -19.81 -3.88
C PRO A 8 2.74 -19.21 -5.28
N ILE A 9 1.67 -19.35 -6.06
CA ILE A 9 1.58 -18.79 -7.42
C ILE A 9 1.58 -17.26 -7.37
N GLY A 10 0.83 -16.67 -6.44
CA GLY A 10 0.84 -15.22 -6.24
C GLY A 10 2.23 -14.69 -5.89
N HIS A 11 2.97 -15.41 -5.03
CA HIS A 11 4.34 -15.03 -4.67
C HIS A 11 5.32 -15.16 -5.85
N LEU A 12 5.25 -16.25 -6.62
CA LEU A 12 6.06 -16.44 -7.82
C LEU A 12 5.81 -15.34 -8.87
N ALA A 13 4.55 -14.92 -9.04
CA ALA A 13 4.14 -13.85 -9.93
C ALA A 13 4.36 -12.43 -9.36
N ARG A 14 4.87 -12.31 -8.13
CA ARG A 14 5.06 -11.04 -7.40
C ARG A 14 3.76 -10.21 -7.29
N LEU A 15 2.63 -10.90 -7.10
CA LEU A 15 1.31 -10.30 -6.92
C LEU A 15 0.96 -10.21 -5.43
N GLY A 16 0.86 -8.97 -4.94
CA GLY A 16 0.40 -8.65 -3.58
C GLY A 16 -1.09 -8.37 -3.50
N LYS A 17 -1.62 -8.29 -2.27
CA LYS A 17 -3.00 -7.84 -2.04
C LYS A 17 -3.12 -6.37 -2.44
N GLY A 18 -4.08 -6.06 -3.33
CA GLY A 18 -4.33 -4.70 -3.81
C GLY A 18 -3.48 -4.26 -4.99
N ASP A 19 -2.59 -5.12 -5.49
CA ASP A 19 -1.87 -4.84 -6.73
C ASP A 19 -2.85 -4.72 -7.91
N LYS A 20 -2.61 -3.73 -8.76
CA LYS A 20 -3.31 -3.62 -10.04
C LYS A 20 -2.66 -4.60 -11.02
N VAL A 21 -3.48 -5.29 -11.81
CA VAL A 21 -3.03 -6.25 -12.81
C VAL A 21 -3.54 -5.85 -14.19
N ALA A 22 -2.78 -6.19 -15.23
CA ALA A 22 -3.26 -6.22 -16.60
C ALA A 22 -3.68 -7.65 -16.95
N ILE A 23 -4.81 -7.79 -17.64
CA ILE A 23 -5.34 -9.08 -18.07
C ILE A 23 -5.48 -9.03 -19.58
N GLU A 24 -4.85 -9.98 -20.25
CA GLU A 24 -4.92 -10.17 -21.69
C GLU A 24 -5.50 -11.56 -22.00
N VAL A 25 -6.38 -11.63 -22.98
CA VAL A 25 -6.94 -12.90 -23.47
C VAL A 25 -6.07 -13.36 -24.64
N THR A 26 -5.39 -14.48 -24.47
CA THR A 26 -4.59 -15.15 -25.52
C THR A 26 -5.36 -16.34 -26.09
N GLU A 27 -4.82 -16.98 -27.12
CA GLU A 27 -5.40 -18.20 -27.67
C GLU A 27 -5.39 -19.36 -26.66
N GLU A 28 -4.39 -19.41 -25.76
CA GLU A 28 -4.27 -20.46 -24.75
C GLU A 28 -4.97 -20.13 -23.42
N GLY A 29 -5.36 -18.87 -23.18
CA GLY A 29 -6.06 -18.51 -21.95
C GLY A 29 -5.91 -17.05 -21.53
N LEU A 30 -5.70 -16.84 -20.22
CA LEU A 30 -5.57 -15.51 -19.62
C LEU A 30 -4.13 -15.26 -19.19
N LEU A 31 -3.49 -14.24 -19.77
CA LEU A 31 -2.21 -13.74 -19.31
C LEU A 31 -2.46 -12.62 -18.28
N ILE A 32 -2.03 -12.85 -17.05
CA ILE A 32 -2.18 -11.89 -15.94
C ILE A 32 -0.79 -11.39 -15.55
N THR A 33 -0.56 -10.10 -15.71
CA THR A 33 0.71 -9.45 -15.37
C THR A 33 0.50 -8.35 -14.34
N ARG A 34 1.51 -8.10 -13.51
CA ARG A 34 1.49 -6.96 -12.58
C ARG A 34 1.51 -5.68 -13.40
N LYS A 35 0.55 -4.79 -13.17
CA LYS A 35 0.59 -3.45 -13.76
C LYS A 35 1.64 -2.66 -12.98
N GLU A 36 2.73 -2.28 -13.63
CA GLU A 36 3.71 -1.41 -13.01
C GLU A 36 3.01 -0.12 -12.58
N ALA A 37 3.20 0.25 -11.31
CA ALA A 37 2.78 1.56 -10.87
C ALA A 37 3.68 2.55 -11.60
N GLU A 38 3.08 3.39 -12.46
CA GLU A 38 3.75 4.59 -12.95
C GLU A 38 4.13 5.40 -11.72
N LYS A 39 5.39 5.28 -11.30
CA LYS A 39 5.92 6.20 -10.28
C LYS A 39 5.86 7.56 -10.94
N PRO A 40 5.15 8.54 -10.37
CA PRO A 40 5.25 9.89 -10.89
C PRO A 40 6.74 10.25 -10.87
N SER A 41 7.29 10.59 -12.05
CA SER A 41 8.72 10.90 -12.21
C SER A 41 9.16 12.05 -11.31
N ARG A 42 8.18 12.82 -10.83
CA ARG A 42 8.33 13.91 -9.89
C ARG A 42 7.20 13.84 -8.87
N LEU A 43 7.54 13.76 -7.59
CA LEU A 43 6.57 13.96 -6.53
C LEU A 43 6.02 15.39 -6.61
N PRO A 44 4.74 15.62 -6.28
CA PRO A 44 4.14 16.95 -6.36
C PRO A 44 4.66 17.93 -5.31
N TYR A 45 5.57 17.50 -4.42
CA TYR A 45 6.11 18.28 -3.32
C TYR A 45 7.63 18.14 -3.28
N THR A 46 8.33 19.21 -2.88
CA THR A 46 9.75 19.21 -2.56
C THR A 46 9.98 18.94 -1.07
N GLU A 47 11.22 18.65 -0.67
CA GLU A 47 11.58 18.50 0.74
C GLU A 47 11.25 19.77 1.55
N ALA A 48 11.48 20.95 0.97
CA ALA A 48 11.14 22.23 1.58
C ALA A 48 9.62 22.35 1.83
N ASP A 49 8.78 21.86 0.89
CA ASP A 49 7.32 21.85 1.04
C ASP A 49 6.87 20.88 2.15
N LEU A 50 7.56 19.76 2.34
CA LEU A 50 7.24 18.79 3.39
C LEU A 50 7.61 19.29 4.79
N ILE A 51 8.69 20.08 4.89
CA ILE A 51 9.16 20.65 6.16
C ILE A 51 8.36 21.92 6.52
N ALA A 52 7.79 22.61 5.52
CA ALA A 52 7.03 23.84 5.75
C ALA A 52 5.82 23.60 6.67
N GLY A 53 5.85 24.22 7.86
CA GLY A 53 4.78 24.10 8.85
C GLY A 53 4.84 22.83 9.72
N MET A 54 5.93 22.07 9.63
CA MET A 54 6.26 20.99 10.57
C MET A 54 6.61 21.60 11.93
N THR A 55 5.87 21.21 12.97
CA THR A 55 6.12 21.58 14.36
C THR A 55 6.30 20.30 15.19
N PRO A 56 6.90 20.36 16.40
CA PRO A 56 7.05 19.16 17.24
C PRO A 56 5.75 18.39 17.45
N GLU A 57 4.61 19.10 17.54
CA GLU A 57 3.27 18.55 17.71
C GLU A 57 2.72 17.88 16.44
N LYS A 58 3.23 18.25 15.25
CA LYS A 58 2.82 17.71 13.95
C LYS A 58 3.81 16.68 13.38
N ALA A 59 5.01 16.60 13.97
CA ALA A 59 6.08 15.75 13.49
C ALA A 59 5.75 14.25 13.60
N HIS A 60 4.98 13.88 14.64
CA HIS A 60 4.39 12.56 14.82
C HIS A 60 3.10 12.73 15.63
N ALA A 61 1.94 12.59 14.99
CA ALA A 61 0.64 12.57 15.65
C ALA A 61 0.38 11.27 16.43
N ASP A 62 1.43 10.61 16.91
CA ASP A 62 1.32 9.62 17.96
C ASP A 62 1.37 10.38 19.29
N GLU A 63 0.27 11.07 19.60
CA GLU A 63 0.02 11.53 20.95
C GLU A 63 0.25 10.34 21.89
N LEU A 64 1.03 10.54 22.97
CA LEU A 64 1.16 9.54 24.02
C LEU A 64 -0.26 9.13 24.44
N PRO A 65 -0.66 7.85 24.31
CA PRO A 65 -2.00 7.44 24.69
C PRO A 65 -2.22 7.82 26.15
N THR A 66 -3.36 8.45 26.45
CA THR A 66 -3.74 8.76 27.83
C THR A 66 -3.77 7.44 28.60
N LEU A 67 -2.87 7.28 29.57
CA LEU A 67 -2.85 6.10 30.42
C LEU A 67 -4.20 5.99 31.13
N LEU A 68 -4.96 4.94 30.82
CA LEU A 68 -6.16 4.62 31.56
C LEU A 68 -5.72 4.18 32.96
N GLY A 69 -6.34 4.73 34.01
CA GLY A 69 -6.10 4.29 35.41
C GLY A 69 -6.64 2.89 35.72
N HIS A 70 -7.07 2.16 34.69
CA HIS A 70 -7.61 0.81 34.76
C HIS A 70 -7.38 0.12 33.40
N GLU A 71 -7.21 -1.19 33.41
CA GLU A 71 -7.20 -1.99 32.19
C GLU A 71 -8.65 -2.34 31.83
N LEU A 72 -9.05 -2.17 30.57
CA LEU A 72 -10.30 -2.73 30.06
C LEU A 72 -10.07 -4.21 29.77
N GLY A 73 -10.25 -5.03 30.81
CA GLY A 73 -9.94 -6.46 30.78
C GLY A 73 -10.46 -7.28 31.96
N GLU A 74 -11.49 -6.82 32.68
CA GLU A 74 -12.39 -7.70 33.46
C GLU A 74 -13.84 -7.55 33.00
#